data_AF-A0A7V4K0E3-F1
#
_entry.id   AF-A0A7V4K0E3-F1
#
_cell.length_a   1.000
_cell.length_b   1.000
_cell.length_c   1.000
_cell.angle_alpha   90.00
_cell.angle_beta   90.00
_cell.angle_gamma   90.00
#
_symmetry.space_group_name_H-M   'P 1'
#
loop_
_entity.id
_entity.type
_entity.pdbx_description
1 polymer ?
#
loop_
_entity_poly.entity_id
_entity_poly.type
_entity_poly.pdbx_seq_one_letter_code
_entity_poly.pdbx_strand_id
1 'polypeptide(L)'
;SGEPVTVQELLEYVRKVVSEFALERILQSPQLGGVDAETRFYLLYRWTYNHARVHFDEARKLAQGVGVELTELWDRGGLVRKQKEFISVPGPAERGPELEKVKRFTPMIDALHYALYLWSKNDLKRLTEHLEQTYGANETFWQVAQAISEALPEGDKEKQLLQGLLYRSKVYAQRVGQNLCLFDQGGGS
;
A
#
# COMPACT_ATOMS: atom_id res chain seq x y z
N SER A 1 17.48 24.53 -27.25
CA SER A 1 18.36 23.34 -27.33
C SER A 1 17.62 22.21 -26.65
N GLY A 2 17.17 21.21 -27.41
CA GLY A 2 16.48 20.05 -26.83
C GLY A 2 17.48 18.92 -26.65
N GLU A 3 17.73 18.54 -25.40
CA GLU A 3 18.41 17.27 -25.09
C GLU A 3 17.54 16.11 -25.60
N PRO A 4 18.14 15.09 -26.25
CA PRO A 4 17.39 13.93 -26.72
C PRO A 4 16.89 13.12 -25.51
N VAL A 5 15.59 13.24 -25.24
CA VAL A 5 14.90 12.45 -24.20
C VAL A 5 14.87 10.99 -24.64
N THR A 6 15.39 10.10 -23.82
CA THR A 6 15.35 8.66 -24.07
C THR A 6 13.91 8.13 -23.99
N VAL A 7 13.63 7.02 -24.66
CA VAL A 7 12.31 6.36 -24.59
C VAL A 7 11.94 6.04 -23.13
N GLN A 8 12.93 5.73 -22.29
CA GLN A 8 12.73 5.46 -20.88
C GLN A 8 12.32 6.72 -20.10
N GLU A 9 13.00 7.85 -20.31
CA GLU A 9 12.65 9.13 -19.67
C GLU A 9 11.28 9.65 -20.13
N LEU A 10 10.93 9.44 -21.40
CA LEU A 10 9.60 9.77 -21.91
C LEU A 10 8.53 8.87 -21.28
N LEU A 11 8.77 7.56 -21.14
CA LEU A 11 7.86 6.64 -20.46
C LEU A 11 7.76 6.90 -18.96
N GLU A 12 8.81 7.40 -18.32
CA GLU A 12 8.81 7.84 -16.93
C GLU A 12 8.05 9.17 -16.77
N TYR A 13 8.20 10.11 -17.71
CA TYR A 13 7.46 11.36 -17.74
C TYR A 13 5.97 11.14 -18.03
N VAL A 14 5.64 10.31 -19.02
CA VAL A 14 4.24 9.92 -19.30
C VAL A 14 3.64 9.18 -18.13
N ARG A 15 4.39 8.26 -17.49
CA ARG A 15 3.95 7.66 -16.22
C ARG A 15 3.65 8.76 -15.21
N LYS A 16 4.57 9.68 -14.95
CA LYS A 16 4.40 10.80 -14.01
C LYS A 16 3.18 11.70 -14.31
N VAL A 17 2.91 12.02 -15.58
CA VAL A 17 1.75 12.85 -15.96
C VAL A 17 0.44 12.08 -15.86
N VAL A 18 0.42 10.81 -16.29
CA VAL A 18 -0.75 9.92 -16.11
C VAL A 18 -0.99 9.63 -14.62
N SER A 19 0.07 9.71 -13.80
CA SER A 19 0.01 9.57 -12.35
C SER A 19 -0.87 10.61 -11.70
N GLU A 20 -0.58 11.88 -11.98
CA GLU A 20 -1.30 13.01 -11.40
C GLU A 20 -2.77 12.99 -11.83
N PHE A 21 -3.06 12.58 -13.06
CA PHE A 21 -4.43 12.46 -13.58
C PHE A 21 -5.20 11.24 -13.04
N ALA A 22 -4.56 10.08 -12.94
CA ALA A 22 -5.15 8.88 -12.34
C ALA A 22 -5.36 9.07 -10.84
N LEU A 23 -4.46 9.81 -10.19
CA LEU A 23 -4.57 10.19 -8.80
C LEU A 23 -5.77 11.10 -8.54
N GLU A 24 -6.01 12.13 -9.36
CA GLU A 24 -7.24 12.94 -9.26
C GLU A 24 -8.48 12.07 -9.43
N ARG A 25 -8.47 11.10 -10.36
CA ARG A 25 -9.59 10.17 -10.57
C ARG A 25 -9.79 9.16 -9.44
N ILE A 26 -8.73 8.72 -8.78
CA ILE A 26 -8.77 7.81 -7.64
C ILE A 26 -9.21 8.58 -6.39
N LEU A 27 -8.64 9.76 -6.14
CA LEU A 27 -9.03 10.65 -5.03
C LEU A 27 -10.46 11.20 -5.18
N GLN A 28 -10.94 11.44 -6.41
CA GLN A 28 -12.33 11.82 -6.68
C GLN A 28 -13.27 10.64 -6.96
N SER A 29 -12.77 9.40 -7.01
CA SER A 29 -13.65 8.23 -7.11
C SER A 29 -14.36 8.03 -5.78
N PRO A 30 -15.70 7.98 -5.76
CA PRO A 30 -16.48 7.60 -4.59
C PRO A 30 -16.06 6.23 -4.01
N GLN A 31 -15.38 5.39 -4.80
CA GLN A 31 -14.81 4.10 -4.39
C GLN A 31 -13.69 4.21 -3.34
N LEU A 32 -13.01 5.35 -3.17
CA LEU A 32 -12.06 5.55 -2.07
C LEU A 32 -12.70 5.99 -0.75
N GLY A 33 -14.03 6.10 -0.68
CA GLY A 33 -14.76 6.42 0.56
C GLY A 33 -14.45 5.49 1.75
N GLY A 34 -13.82 4.34 1.52
CA GLY A 34 -13.41 3.38 2.56
C GLY A 34 -11.90 3.25 2.81
N VAL A 35 -11.02 4.02 2.15
CA VAL A 35 -9.57 3.98 2.39
C VAL A 35 -9.16 5.08 3.35
N ASP A 36 -8.45 4.76 4.43
CA ASP A 36 -7.98 5.76 5.41
C ASP A 36 -6.93 6.73 4.84
N ALA A 37 -6.79 7.87 5.51
CA ALA A 37 -5.98 8.98 5.03
C ALA A 37 -4.48 8.62 4.94
N GLU A 38 -3.98 7.85 5.90
CA GLU A 38 -2.61 7.35 5.95
C GLU A 38 -2.30 6.43 4.76
N THR A 39 -3.24 5.56 4.39
CA THR A 39 -3.11 4.68 3.23
C THR A 39 -3.15 5.46 1.92
N ARG A 40 -4.02 6.46 1.79
CA ARG A 40 -4.02 7.36 0.63
C ARG A 40 -2.69 8.12 0.51
N PHE A 41 -2.16 8.62 1.62
CA PHE A 41 -0.85 9.28 1.66
C PHE A 41 0.27 8.35 1.19
N TYR A 42 0.28 7.09 1.64
CA TYR A 42 1.31 6.13 1.21
C TYR A 42 1.27 5.87 -0.29
N LEU A 43 0.08 5.59 -0.84
CA LEU A 43 -0.11 5.34 -2.27
C LEU A 43 0.36 6.55 -3.09
N LEU A 44 -0.06 7.74 -2.69
CA LEU A 44 0.39 9.01 -3.25
C LEU A 44 1.90 9.14 -3.27
N TYR A 45 2.55 8.88 -2.13
CA TYR A 45 3.98 9.03 -2.00
C TYR A 45 4.73 8.07 -2.93
N ARG A 46 4.30 6.80 -2.97
CA ARG A 46 4.87 5.79 -3.89
C ARG A 46 4.72 6.22 -5.33
N TRP A 47 3.59 6.82 -5.67
CA TRP A 47 3.39 7.31 -7.02
C TRP A 47 4.30 8.50 -7.37
N THR A 48 4.29 9.53 -6.54
CA THR A 48 5.00 10.78 -6.83
C THR A 48 6.52 10.63 -6.71
N TYR A 49 6.98 9.81 -5.77
CA TYR A 49 8.37 9.77 -5.35
C TYR A 49 8.97 8.36 -5.26
N ASN A 50 8.22 7.29 -5.48
CA ASN A 50 8.64 5.91 -5.18
C ASN A 50 9.18 5.80 -3.74
N HIS A 51 10.48 5.49 -3.62
CA HIS A 51 11.23 5.36 -2.38
C HIS A 51 12.13 6.57 -2.12
N ALA A 52 12.07 7.59 -2.96
CA ALA A 52 12.94 8.75 -2.86
C ALA A 52 12.74 9.47 -1.52
N ARG A 53 13.83 10.02 -1.00
CA ARG A 53 13.82 10.93 0.14
C ARG A 53 13.58 12.34 -0.39
N VAL A 54 12.59 13.04 0.16
CA VAL A 54 12.16 14.37 -0.29
C VAL A 54 12.26 15.39 0.82
N HIS A 55 12.22 16.69 0.50
CA HIS A 55 12.14 17.73 1.52
C HIS A 55 10.81 17.67 2.28
N PHE A 56 10.84 18.08 3.56
CA PHE A 56 9.68 18.07 4.44
C PHE A 56 8.48 18.81 3.84
N ASP A 57 8.70 19.97 3.24
CA ASP A 57 7.63 20.77 2.67
C ASP A 57 6.93 20.08 1.49
N GLU A 58 7.67 19.31 0.69
CA GLU A 58 7.10 18.54 -0.43
C GLU A 58 6.21 17.40 0.09
N ALA A 59 6.71 16.62 1.06
CA ALA A 59 5.92 15.59 1.71
C ALA A 59 4.71 16.16 2.47
N ARG A 60 4.84 17.36 3.05
CA ARG A 60 3.77 18.04 3.79
C ARG A 60 2.64 18.45 2.86
N LYS A 61 2.93 19.03 1.69
CA LYS A 61 1.92 19.38 0.67
C LYS A 61 1.11 18.15 0.25
N LEU A 62 1.78 17.02 0.04
CA LEU A 62 1.15 15.75 -0.31
C LEU A 62 0.21 15.25 0.82
N ALA A 63 0.68 15.26 2.06
CA ALA A 63 -0.10 14.83 3.23
C ALA A 63 -1.34 15.70 3.45
N GLN A 64 -1.21 17.02 3.32
CA GLN A 64 -2.33 17.96 3.42
C GLN A 64 -3.39 17.70 2.34
N GLY A 65 -2.98 17.34 1.12
CA GLY A 65 -3.89 17.00 0.02
C GLY A 65 -4.83 15.82 0.32
N VAL A 66 -4.49 14.96 1.29
CA VAL A 66 -5.33 13.82 1.71
C VAL A 66 -5.85 13.92 3.14
N GLY A 67 -5.66 15.08 3.78
CA GLY A 67 -6.13 15.35 5.13
C GLY A 67 -5.31 14.68 6.24
N VAL A 68 -4.03 14.43 6.01
CA VAL A 68 -3.11 13.85 7.00
C VAL A 68 -2.18 14.92 7.55
N GLU A 69 -2.03 14.98 8.87
CA GLU A 69 -0.95 15.74 9.48
C GLU A 69 0.35 14.93 9.53
N LEU A 70 1.31 15.31 8.69
CA LEU A 70 2.55 14.55 8.45
C LEU A 70 3.36 14.31 9.74
N THR A 71 3.30 15.27 10.69
CA THR A 71 3.99 15.19 11.98
C THR A 71 3.41 14.11 12.89
N GLU A 72 2.16 13.71 12.70
CA GLU A 72 1.51 12.65 13.49
C GLU A 72 1.87 11.24 13.00
N LEU A 73 2.49 11.12 11.82
CA LEU A 73 2.86 9.84 11.20
C LEU A 73 4.22 9.30 11.65
N TRP A 74 4.97 10.04 12.48
CA TRP A 74 6.28 9.61 12.98
C TRP A 74 6.17 8.43 13.96
N ASP A 75 5.18 8.46 14.86
CA ASP A 75 5.07 7.53 15.98
C ASP A 75 4.10 6.36 15.74
N ARG A 76 3.36 6.38 14.62
CA ARG A 76 2.37 5.35 14.26
C ARG A 76 2.93 4.32 13.27
N GLY A 77 3.61 3.31 13.79
CA GLY A 77 4.10 2.18 12.96
C GLY A 77 5.15 2.57 11.91
N GLY A 78 5.83 3.72 12.11
CA GLY A 78 6.96 4.17 11.29
C GLY A 78 6.62 4.45 9.82
N LEU A 79 5.39 4.90 9.52
CA LEU A 79 4.96 5.23 8.15
C LEU A 79 5.83 6.35 7.55
N VAL A 80 6.27 7.30 8.37
CA VAL A 80 7.13 8.41 7.96
C VAL A 80 8.38 8.43 8.80
N ARG A 81 9.54 8.56 8.15
CA ARG A 81 10.84 8.77 8.80
C ARG A 81 11.35 10.17 8.47
N LYS A 82 11.57 10.97 9.50
CA LYS A 82 12.21 12.29 9.38
C LYS A 82 13.70 12.21 9.68
N GLN A 83 14.51 12.82 8.81
CA GLN A 83 15.94 13.00 9.01
C GLN A 83 16.30 14.43 8.58
N LYS A 84 16.58 15.30 9.57
CA LYS A 84 16.77 16.76 9.35
C LYS A 84 15.61 17.38 8.57
N GLU A 85 15.87 18.00 7.42
CA GLU A 85 14.86 18.63 6.56
C GLU A 85 14.19 17.67 5.57
N PHE A 86 14.53 16.39 5.63
CA PHE A 86 14.06 15.41 4.67
C PHE A 86 13.15 14.36 5.31
N ILE A 87 12.26 13.83 4.47
CA ILE A 87 11.28 12.81 4.77
C ILE A 87 11.50 11.62 3.83
N SER A 88 11.37 10.42 4.37
CA SER A 88 11.18 9.20 3.59
C SER A 88 9.97 8.43 4.13
N VAL A 89 9.35 7.63 3.26
CA VAL A 89 8.24 6.74 3.59
C VAL A 89 8.75 5.30 3.46
N PRO A 90 9.10 4.62 4.57
CA PRO A 90 9.74 3.31 4.51
C PRO A 90 8.83 2.21 3.95
N GLY A 91 9.42 1.22 3.29
CA GLY A 91 8.70 0.08 2.72
C GLY A 91 8.34 -1.00 3.73
N PRO A 92 7.61 -2.06 3.32
CA PRO A 92 7.18 -3.14 4.21
C PRO A 92 8.33 -3.83 4.97
N ALA A 93 9.47 -4.04 4.31
CA ALA A 93 10.63 -4.70 4.93
C ALA A 93 11.21 -3.88 6.08
N GLU A 94 11.21 -2.56 5.97
CA GLU A 94 11.73 -1.64 6.99
C GLU A 94 10.74 -1.43 8.14
N ARG A 95 9.44 -1.45 7.84
CA ARG A 95 8.36 -1.22 8.81
C ARG A 95 7.99 -2.48 9.60
N GLY A 96 8.13 -3.66 9.00
CA GLY A 96 7.73 -4.95 9.57
C GLY A 96 8.11 -5.19 11.03
N PRO A 97 9.39 -5.00 11.44
CA PRO A 97 9.80 -5.20 12.83
C PRO A 97 9.10 -4.29 13.84
N GLU A 98 8.73 -3.06 13.45
CA GLU A 98 7.95 -2.16 14.32
C GLU A 98 6.47 -2.54 14.33
N LEU A 99 5.95 -3.04 13.20
CA LEU A 99 4.58 -3.52 13.09
C LEU A 99 4.31 -4.80 13.89
N GLU A 100 5.33 -5.61 14.20
CA GLU A 100 5.18 -6.74 15.13
C GLU A 100 4.71 -6.31 16.53
N LYS A 101 5.01 -5.07 16.94
CA LYS A 101 4.66 -4.52 18.25
C LYS A 101 3.27 -3.88 18.26
N VAL A 102 2.66 -3.71 17.08
CA VAL A 102 1.36 -3.06 16.92
C VAL A 102 0.26 -4.02 17.38
N LYS A 103 -0.56 -3.56 18.33
CA LYS A 103 -1.67 -4.37 18.88
C LYS A 103 -2.92 -4.37 18.00
N ARG A 104 -3.12 -3.30 17.24
CA ARG A 104 -4.29 -3.11 16.37
C ARG A 104 -3.86 -2.39 15.11
N PHE A 105 -4.19 -2.97 13.97
CA PHE A 105 -3.95 -2.38 12.66
C PHE A 105 -5.15 -1.52 12.28
N THR A 106 -5.07 -0.21 12.55
CA THR A 106 -6.12 0.75 12.21
C THR A 106 -5.93 1.37 10.82
N PRO A 107 -4.71 1.76 10.41
CA PRO A 107 -4.47 2.09 9.01
C PRO A 107 -4.39 0.81 8.16
N MET A 108 -5.08 0.81 7.02
CA MET A 108 -5.06 -0.31 6.08
C MET A 108 -3.64 -0.60 5.57
N ILE A 109 -2.84 0.45 5.38
CA ILE A 109 -1.44 0.33 4.94
C ILE A 109 -0.56 -0.40 5.96
N ASP A 110 -0.83 -0.25 7.25
CA ASP A 110 -0.08 -0.95 8.29
C ASP A 110 -0.37 -2.45 8.23
N ALA A 111 -1.66 -2.81 8.07
CA ALA A 111 -2.06 -4.19 7.87
C ALA A 111 -1.43 -4.79 6.61
N LEU A 112 -1.41 -4.04 5.50
CA LEU A 112 -0.82 -4.50 4.24
C LEU A 112 0.69 -4.72 4.40
N HIS A 113 1.40 -3.77 4.99
CA HIS A 113 2.85 -3.87 5.18
C HIS A 113 3.23 -5.03 6.08
N TYR A 114 2.47 -5.26 7.14
CA TYR A 114 2.73 -6.40 8.01
C TYR A 114 2.43 -7.73 7.31
N ALA A 115 1.38 -7.81 6.48
CA ALA A 115 1.13 -8.97 5.63
C ALA A 115 2.31 -9.24 4.67
N LEU A 116 2.82 -8.21 4.01
CA LEU A 116 3.99 -8.31 3.11
C LEU A 116 5.26 -8.71 3.86
N TYR A 117 5.44 -8.21 5.07
CA TYR A 117 6.56 -8.59 5.93
C TYR A 117 6.47 -10.08 6.31
N LEU A 118 5.33 -10.57 6.80
CA LEU A 118 5.12 -11.99 7.11
C LEU A 118 5.30 -12.88 5.87
N TRP A 119 4.79 -12.42 4.71
CA TRP A 119 5.00 -13.07 3.41
C TRP A 119 6.49 -13.18 3.08
N SER A 120 7.26 -12.10 3.23
CA SER A 120 8.72 -12.09 2.98
C SER A 120 9.49 -13.06 3.89
N LYS A 121 8.94 -13.39 5.06
CA LYS A 121 9.50 -14.35 6.02
C LYS A 121 9.02 -15.79 5.78
N ASN A 122 8.13 -16.00 4.80
CA ASN A 122 7.43 -17.26 4.58
C ASN A 122 6.65 -17.75 5.83
N ASP A 123 6.20 -16.81 6.68
CA ASP A 123 5.41 -17.11 7.89
C ASP A 123 3.92 -17.19 7.52
N LEU A 124 3.58 -18.23 6.77
CA LEU A 124 2.27 -18.37 6.13
C LEU A 124 1.12 -18.52 7.13
N LYS A 125 1.41 -19.08 8.31
CA LYS A 125 0.41 -19.25 9.37
C LYS A 125 -0.01 -17.90 9.93
N ARG A 126 0.95 -17.08 10.41
CA ARG A 126 0.65 -15.73 10.91
C ARG A 126 0.11 -14.82 9.84
N LEU A 127 0.55 -15.00 8.57
CA LEU A 127 -0.01 -14.25 7.45
C LEU A 127 -1.52 -14.50 7.30
N THR A 128 -1.95 -15.77 7.30
CA THR A 128 -3.37 -16.11 7.20
C THR A 128 -4.16 -15.55 8.39
N GLU A 129 -3.70 -15.78 9.62
CA GLU A 129 -4.34 -15.25 10.84
C GLU A 129 -4.48 -13.72 10.79
N HIS A 130 -3.41 -13.02 10.36
CA HIS A 130 -3.41 -11.57 10.24
C HIS A 130 -4.42 -11.07 9.20
N LEU A 131 -4.48 -11.70 8.02
CA LEU A 131 -5.43 -11.33 6.98
C LEU A 131 -6.88 -11.56 7.42
N GLU A 132 -7.16 -12.65 8.13
CA GLU A 132 -8.51 -12.94 8.67
C GLU A 132 -8.93 -11.95 9.75
N GLN A 133 -8.02 -11.52 10.61
CA GLN A 133 -8.29 -10.61 11.72
C GLN A 133 -8.33 -9.13 11.34
N THR A 134 -7.88 -8.79 10.13
CA THR A 134 -7.77 -7.40 9.67
C THR A 134 -8.58 -7.16 8.39
N TYR A 135 -7.91 -6.81 7.30
CA TYR A 135 -8.53 -6.34 6.06
C TYR A 135 -8.54 -7.41 4.95
N GLY A 136 -8.13 -8.65 5.21
CA GLY A 136 -8.00 -9.67 4.17
C GLY A 136 -9.30 -10.09 3.48
N ALA A 137 -10.45 -9.89 4.14
CA ALA A 137 -11.78 -10.08 3.54
C ALA A 137 -12.33 -8.82 2.83
N ASN A 138 -11.64 -7.67 2.96
CA ASN A 138 -12.04 -6.41 2.35
C ASN A 138 -11.52 -6.33 0.91
N GLU A 139 -12.39 -6.16 -0.07
CA GLU A 139 -11.99 -6.03 -1.48
C GLU A 139 -11.09 -4.80 -1.73
N THR A 140 -11.41 -3.67 -1.09
CA THR A 140 -10.66 -2.43 -1.19
C THR A 140 -9.21 -2.60 -0.72
N PHE A 141 -8.94 -3.49 0.24
CA PHE A 141 -7.57 -3.81 0.67
C PHE A 141 -6.73 -4.40 -0.46
N TRP A 142 -7.31 -5.32 -1.23
CA TRP A 142 -6.64 -5.93 -2.37
C TRP A 142 -6.51 -4.96 -3.55
N GLN A 143 -7.49 -4.09 -3.75
CA GLN A 143 -7.40 -3.01 -4.74
C GLN A 143 -6.28 -2.02 -4.39
N VAL A 144 -6.12 -1.65 -3.12
CA VAL A 144 -4.99 -0.81 -2.65
C VAL A 144 -3.65 -1.51 -2.90
N ALA A 145 -3.54 -2.80 -2.55
CA ALA A 145 -2.32 -3.57 -2.80
C ALA A 145 -1.96 -3.61 -4.30
N GLN A 146 -2.96 -3.80 -5.17
CA GLN A 146 -2.78 -3.75 -6.62
C GLN A 146 -2.32 -2.35 -7.08
N ALA A 147 -2.96 -1.29 -6.61
CA ALA A 147 -2.62 0.09 -6.99
C ALA A 147 -1.18 0.47 -6.59
N ILE A 148 -0.73 0.09 -5.39
CA ILE A 148 0.65 0.31 -4.97
C ILE A 148 1.62 -0.47 -5.87
N SER A 149 1.29 -1.72 -6.22
CA SER A 149 2.13 -2.54 -7.10
C SER A 149 2.28 -1.94 -8.51
N GLU A 150 1.24 -1.28 -9.01
CA GLU A 150 1.24 -0.65 -10.34
C GLU A 150 2.00 0.67 -10.36
N ALA A 151 2.00 1.41 -9.24
CA ALA A 151 2.76 2.65 -9.09
C ALA A 151 4.28 2.43 -9.08
N LEU A 152 4.73 1.26 -8.62
CA LEU A 152 6.15 0.92 -8.47
C LEU A 152 6.79 0.46 -9.81
N PRO A 153 8.08 0.76 -10.05
CA PRO A 153 8.80 0.39 -11.26
C PRO A 153 9.14 -1.11 -11.30
N GLU A 154 9.48 -1.62 -12.48
CA GLU A 154 9.93 -3.00 -12.63
C GLU A 154 11.24 -3.25 -11.86
N GLY A 155 11.37 -4.44 -11.29
CA GLY A 155 12.52 -4.82 -10.45
C GLY A 155 12.48 -4.27 -9.03
N ASP A 156 11.48 -3.46 -8.67
CA ASP A 156 11.30 -2.98 -7.30
C ASP A 156 10.95 -4.12 -6.34
N LYS A 157 11.62 -4.14 -5.17
CA LYS A 157 11.45 -5.21 -4.18
C LYS A 157 10.07 -5.20 -3.52
N GLU A 158 9.51 -4.03 -3.26
CA GLU A 158 8.16 -3.90 -2.70
C GLU A 158 7.12 -4.36 -3.73
N LYS A 159 7.30 -4.00 -5.00
CA LYS A 159 6.46 -4.50 -6.11
C LYS A 159 6.45 -6.02 -6.18
N GLN A 160 7.64 -6.64 -6.13
CA GLN A 160 7.76 -8.11 -6.17
C GLN A 160 7.04 -8.78 -4.99
N LEU A 161 7.13 -8.20 -3.79
CA LEU A 161 6.41 -8.70 -2.60
C LEU A 161 4.89 -8.59 -2.80
N LEU A 162 4.41 -7.44 -3.27
CA LEU A 162 2.99 -7.21 -3.55
C LEU A 162 2.46 -8.19 -4.59
N GLN A 163 3.16 -8.37 -5.71
CA GLN A 163 2.79 -9.31 -6.76
C GLN A 163 2.73 -10.76 -6.24
N GLY A 164 3.70 -11.17 -5.42
CA GLY A 164 3.69 -12.48 -4.78
C GLY A 164 2.48 -12.69 -3.86
N LEU A 165 2.18 -11.69 -3.02
CA LEU A 165 1.02 -11.74 -2.12
C LEU A 165 -0.31 -11.73 -2.90
N LEU A 166 -0.44 -10.91 -3.94
CA LEU A 166 -1.63 -10.82 -4.80
C LEU A 166 -1.87 -12.10 -5.61
N TYR A 167 -0.82 -12.75 -6.08
CA TYR A 167 -0.96 -14.05 -6.74
C TYR A 167 -1.55 -15.09 -5.77
N ARG A 168 -1.08 -15.09 -4.52
CA ARG A 168 -1.62 -15.97 -3.46
C ARG A 168 -3.05 -15.60 -3.08
N SER A 169 -3.41 -14.31 -3.03
CA SER A 169 -4.75 -13.89 -2.62
C SER A 169 -5.84 -14.38 -3.58
N LYS A 170 -5.54 -14.47 -4.88
CA LYS A 170 -6.43 -15.11 -5.87
C LYS A 170 -6.72 -16.58 -5.52
N VAL A 171 -5.73 -17.29 -4.97
CA VAL A 171 -5.89 -18.66 -4.44
C VAL A 171 -6.63 -18.67 -3.10
N TYR A 172 -6.42 -17.65 -2.26
CA TYR A 172 -7.08 -17.49 -0.97
C TYR A 172 -8.58 -17.21 -1.11
N ALA A 173 -8.97 -16.29 -2.00
CA ALA A 173 -10.37 -15.95 -2.29
C ALA A 173 -11.17 -17.15 -2.80
N GLN A 174 -10.55 -18.04 -3.57
CA GLN A 174 -11.16 -19.31 -3.99
C GLN A 174 -11.45 -20.25 -2.81
N ARG A 175 -10.62 -20.25 -1.77
CA ARG A 175 -10.81 -21.09 -0.57
C ARG A 175 -11.83 -20.51 0.40
N VAL A 176 -11.83 -19.20 0.61
CA VAL A 176 -12.84 -18.54 1.46
C VAL A 176 -14.23 -18.61 0.82
N GLY A 177 -14.32 -18.43 -0.51
CA GLY A 177 -15.56 -18.63 -1.26
C GLY A 177 -16.12 -20.05 -1.16
N GLN A 178 -15.26 -21.08 -1.17
CA GLN A 178 -15.69 -22.47 -0.95
C GLN A 178 -16.18 -22.74 0.48
N ASN A 179 -15.55 -22.12 1.49
CA ASN A 179 -16.00 -22.26 2.88
C ASN A 179 -17.35 -21.55 3.13
N LEU A 180 -17.63 -20.40 2.51
CA LEU A 180 -18.97 -19.78 2.61
C LEU A 180 -20.07 -20.63 1.95
N CYS A 181 -19.79 -21.27 0.81
CA CYS A 181 -20.77 -22.16 0.16
C CYS A 181 -21.09 -23.42 0.97
N LEU A 182 -20.19 -23.89 1.85
CA LEU A 182 -20.40 -25.07 2.68
C LEU A 182 -21.29 -24.81 3.91
N PHE A 183 -21.38 -23.55 4.38
CA PHE A 183 -22.26 -23.20 5.50
C PHE A 183 -23.72 -22.95 5.07
N ASP A 184 -23.97 -22.67 3.79
CA ASP A 184 -25.32 -22.39 3.28
C ASP A 184 -26.15 -23.66 2.96
N GLN A 185 -25.54 -24.86 3.08
CA GLN A 185 -26.23 -26.14 2.89
C GLN A 185 -26.57 -26.87 4.21
N GLY A 186 -26.34 -26.23 5.38
CA GLY A 186 -26.56 -26.84 6.70
C GLY A 186 -27.82 -26.38 7.45
N GLY A 187 -28.60 -25.44 6.89
CA GLY A 187 -29.77 -24.84 7.55
C GLY A 187 -31.11 -25.43 7.09
N GLY A 188 -31.33 -26.72 7.34
CA GLY A 188 -32.60 -27.38 7.03
C GLY A 188 -32.89 -28.53 7.98
N SER A 189 -33.56 -28.24 9.08
CA SER A 189 -34.35 -29.19 9.87
C SER A 189 -35.42 -28.42 10.64
#